data_AF-A0A4R7CRI7-F1
#
_entry.id   AF-A0A4R7CRI7-F1
#
_cell.length_a   1.000
_cell.length_b   1.000
_cell.length_c   1.000
_cell.angle_alpha   90.00
_cell.angle_beta   90.00
_cell.angle_gamma   90.00
#
_symmetry.space_group_name_H-M   'P 1'
#
loop_
_entity.id
_entity.type
_entity.pdbx_description
1 polymer ?
#
loop_
_entity_poly.entity_id
_entity_poly.type
_entity_poly.pdbx_seq_one_letter_code
_entity_poly.pdbx_strand_id
1 'polypeptide(L)'
;MEEKQKFKICLTMAGAVSAGAFTAGVMDYLLETLDLWEKAKQKNIARGVTHADYDHSIPMHEVEIDVISGASAGGITGALTMLNLVDKDYRPVNKDNPQGKMNRFYQSWVEMADDDQSDTFEKMLAKDDLKKLKKGEKPEALLNADPIDAIANNMLQLNQLQEYPSYISPDLDLVLTTTNLRGINFQLDFGGYGKTGPMITSHAGFFRYKLAHKDLPEGIPPGNELYYVLNLRNPRDMNYLKEATLSTAAFPIGLKSREVAISQEFISRYPNYLFGQQKGIRPLIKESSVYKFNSIDGGLINNEPFAVGLKVLREKNPANLSDRYAVVMIDPFPNSDHDVEDENPRPDIITVAKGMFKALRNQAMFNQDGILDAIEGRDHTKFLIQPVRKLKVGKVMTPVKKQLASAPFSGFGGFMDKSFRLHDYHLGRLNCQAFLRYYFALPEGEVASRLGREPHDLAKVRFAFNEKQFDVQSRNLFPIIPDLRVIKARTNEMDHEKFGADAQLDFMDFPVIAEADFNKRYKQKIKQRLEAVLNATIGNFWFKALNRLFIRKSVSNIIIDAILKDFRESGQIR
;
A
#
# COMPACT_ATOMS: atom_id res chain seq x y z
N MET A 1 -21.96 -13.18 -29.33
CA MET A 1 -21.23 -13.57 -28.10
C MET A 1 -21.57 -12.49 -27.10
N GLU A 2 -22.39 -12.76 -26.09
CA GLU A 2 -22.65 -11.76 -25.04
C GLU A 2 -21.31 -11.34 -24.44
N GLU A 3 -21.07 -10.03 -24.42
CA GLU A 3 -19.90 -9.45 -23.78
C GLU A 3 -19.93 -9.87 -22.31
N LYS A 4 -18.99 -10.74 -21.90
CA LYS A 4 -18.95 -11.23 -20.51
C LYS A 4 -18.73 -10.04 -19.58
N GLN A 5 -19.74 -9.70 -18.78
CA GLN A 5 -19.68 -8.58 -17.87
C GLN A 5 -18.85 -8.96 -16.63
N LYS A 6 -17.60 -8.53 -16.58
CA LYS A 6 -16.71 -8.74 -15.42
C LYS A 6 -17.04 -7.77 -14.29
N PHE A 7 -16.97 -8.25 -13.05
CA PHE A 7 -17.05 -7.40 -11.86
C PHE A 7 -15.70 -6.71 -11.60
N LYS A 8 -15.68 -5.37 -11.61
CA LYS A 8 -14.45 -4.57 -11.55
C LYS A 8 -13.99 -4.33 -10.12
N ILE A 9 -12.69 -4.45 -9.85
CA ILE A 9 -12.11 -4.24 -8.53
C ILE A 9 -11.04 -3.15 -8.60
N CYS A 10 -11.17 -2.14 -7.74
CA CYS A 10 -10.13 -1.17 -7.45
C CYS A 10 -9.54 -1.47 -6.08
N LEU A 11 -8.24 -1.68 -6.00
CA LEU A 11 -7.52 -1.84 -4.74
C LEU A 11 -6.86 -0.52 -4.38
N THR A 12 -7.11 0.00 -3.18
CA THR A 12 -6.50 1.24 -2.67
C THR A 12 -5.76 0.94 -1.37
N MET A 13 -4.48 1.27 -1.31
CA MET A 13 -3.60 0.89 -0.19
C MET A 13 -3.02 2.12 0.49
N ALA A 14 -3.27 2.24 1.79
CA ALA A 14 -2.80 3.37 2.58
C ALA A 14 -1.30 3.31 2.88
N GLY A 15 -0.73 4.45 3.24
CA GLY A 15 0.65 4.55 3.69
C GLY A 15 0.84 4.11 5.14
N ALA A 16 1.88 3.32 5.40
CA ALA A 16 2.08 2.68 6.70
C ALA A 16 3.55 2.39 7.08
N VAL A 17 4.52 3.02 6.41
CA VAL A 17 5.97 2.81 6.65
C VAL A 17 6.31 1.30 6.69
N SER A 18 6.79 0.74 7.82
CA SER A 18 7.17 -0.67 7.91
C SER A 18 5.99 -1.62 8.14
N ALA A 19 4.82 -1.09 8.52
CA ALA A 19 3.57 -1.85 8.54
C ALA A 19 3.03 -2.17 7.13
N GLY A 20 3.75 -1.76 6.08
CA GLY A 20 3.57 -2.30 4.73
C GLY A 20 3.60 -3.82 4.66
N ALA A 21 4.26 -4.49 5.61
CA ALA A 21 4.22 -5.94 5.78
C ALA A 21 2.78 -6.48 5.89
N PHE A 22 1.89 -5.80 6.62
CA PHE A 22 0.47 -6.15 6.71
C PHE A 22 -0.20 -6.09 5.34
N THR A 23 -0.10 -4.95 4.64
CA THR A 23 -0.68 -4.77 3.31
C THR A 23 -0.17 -5.81 2.32
N ALA A 24 1.12 -6.13 2.40
CA ALA A 24 1.76 -7.12 1.55
C ALA A 24 1.26 -8.55 1.83
N GLY A 25 1.00 -8.89 3.09
CA GLY A 25 0.34 -10.13 3.47
C GLY A 25 -1.10 -10.23 2.97
N VAL A 26 -1.87 -9.14 3.04
CA VAL A 26 -3.22 -9.08 2.47
C VAL A 26 -3.17 -9.37 0.97
N MET A 27 -2.29 -8.69 0.24
CA MET A 27 -2.14 -8.86 -1.21
C MET A 27 -1.67 -10.27 -1.58
N ASP A 28 -0.75 -10.85 -0.81
CA ASP A 28 -0.26 -12.20 -1.08
C ASP A 28 -1.37 -13.26 -0.96
N TYR A 29 -2.22 -13.18 0.08
CA TYR A 29 -3.34 -14.10 0.24
C TYR A 29 -4.44 -13.87 -0.83
N LEU A 30 -4.70 -12.62 -1.20
CA LEU A 30 -5.66 -12.26 -2.24
C LEU A 30 -5.25 -12.85 -3.59
N LEU A 31 -3.99 -12.65 -4.01
CA LEU A 31 -3.48 -13.17 -5.28
C LEU A 31 -3.46 -14.70 -5.31
N GLU A 32 -3.05 -15.34 -4.22
CA GLU A 32 -3.10 -16.81 -4.10
C GLU A 32 -4.54 -17.33 -4.25
N THR A 33 -5.51 -16.68 -3.62
CA THR A 33 -6.91 -17.11 -3.67
C THR A 33 -7.51 -16.92 -5.07
N LEU A 34 -7.19 -15.81 -5.75
CA LEU A 34 -7.58 -15.59 -7.14
C LEU A 34 -6.95 -16.62 -8.09
N ASP A 35 -5.67 -16.95 -7.92
CA ASP A 35 -4.97 -17.95 -8.74
C ASP A 35 -5.54 -19.37 -8.54
N LEU A 36 -5.83 -19.77 -7.30
CA LEU A 36 -6.51 -21.04 -7.01
C LEU A 36 -7.88 -21.11 -7.69
N TRP A 37 -8.67 -20.04 -7.60
CA TRP A 37 -9.99 -19.97 -8.22
C TRP A 37 -9.92 -20.00 -9.75
N GLU A 38 -9.00 -19.24 -10.34
CA GLU A 38 -8.81 -19.21 -11.78
C GLU A 38 -8.38 -20.57 -12.33
N LYS A 39 -7.44 -21.26 -11.68
CA LYS A 39 -7.03 -22.63 -12.05
C LYS A 39 -8.19 -23.62 -12.00
N ALA A 40 -9.09 -23.50 -11.02
CA ALA A 40 -10.29 -24.34 -10.93
C ALA A 40 -11.27 -24.05 -12.07
N LYS A 41 -11.50 -22.77 -12.41
CA LYS A 41 -12.33 -22.38 -13.56
C LYS A 41 -11.75 -22.90 -14.88
N GLN A 42 -10.44 -22.77 -15.09
CA GLN A 42 -9.77 -23.28 -16.29
C GLN A 42 -9.92 -24.81 -16.42
N LYS A 43 -9.79 -25.55 -15.32
CA LYS A 43 -10.04 -27.00 -15.30
C LYS A 43 -11.48 -27.35 -15.70
N ASN A 44 -12.47 -26.61 -15.21
CA ASN A 44 -13.87 -26.78 -15.59
C ASN A 44 -14.12 -26.44 -17.06
N ILE A 45 -13.53 -25.36 -17.56
CA ILE A 45 -13.62 -24.94 -18.97
C ILE A 45 -13.04 -26.02 -19.89
N ALA A 46 -11.87 -26.56 -19.57
CA ALA A 46 -11.20 -27.59 -20.36
C ALA A 46 -12.00 -28.91 -20.42
N ARG A 47 -12.75 -29.23 -19.37
CA ARG A 47 -13.62 -30.42 -19.32
C ARG A 47 -14.92 -30.23 -20.11
N GLY A 48 -15.50 -29.03 -20.04
CA GLY A 48 -16.84 -28.75 -20.56
C GLY A 48 -17.95 -29.18 -19.60
N VAL A 49 -19.07 -28.44 -19.62
CA VAL A 49 -20.17 -28.56 -18.63
C VAL A 49 -20.85 -29.94 -18.59
N THR A 50 -20.77 -30.70 -19.69
CA THR A 50 -21.39 -32.02 -19.80
C THR A 50 -20.48 -33.16 -19.33
N HIS A 51 -19.21 -32.88 -19.02
CA HIS A 51 -18.28 -33.90 -18.55
C HIS A 51 -18.64 -34.34 -17.13
N ALA A 52 -18.55 -35.65 -16.85
CA ALA A 52 -18.87 -36.23 -15.54
C ALA A 52 -18.02 -35.68 -14.37
N ASP A 53 -16.90 -35.03 -14.69
CA ASP A 53 -15.97 -34.48 -13.70
C ASP A 53 -16.08 -32.95 -13.62
N TYR A 54 -17.04 -32.33 -14.30
CA TYR A 54 -17.24 -30.89 -14.17
C TYR A 54 -17.67 -30.56 -12.74
N ASP A 55 -16.90 -29.73 -12.04
CA ASP A 55 -17.20 -29.37 -10.65
C ASP A 55 -18.18 -28.19 -10.62
N HIS A 56 -19.47 -28.51 -10.50
CA HIS A 56 -20.55 -27.53 -10.41
C HIS A 56 -20.49 -26.66 -9.14
N SER A 57 -19.64 -26.98 -8.16
CA SER A 57 -19.44 -26.13 -6.98
C SER A 57 -18.55 -24.93 -7.25
N ILE A 58 -17.78 -24.92 -8.34
CA ILE A 58 -16.88 -23.80 -8.69
C ILE A 58 -17.69 -22.66 -9.33
N PRO A 59 -17.71 -21.46 -8.73
CA PRO A 59 -18.36 -20.31 -9.33
C PRO A 59 -17.63 -19.89 -10.62
N MET A 60 -18.40 -19.63 -11.67
CA MET A 60 -17.87 -19.32 -13.01
C MET A 60 -18.05 -17.84 -13.41
N HIS A 61 -18.41 -16.97 -12.46
CA HIS A 61 -18.41 -15.53 -12.70
C HIS A 61 -16.98 -14.98 -12.80
N GLU A 62 -16.84 -13.80 -13.40
CA GLU A 62 -15.54 -13.19 -13.68
C GLU A 62 -15.38 -11.90 -12.87
N VAL A 63 -14.22 -11.77 -12.23
CA VAL A 63 -13.77 -10.54 -11.57
C VAL A 63 -12.53 -10.03 -12.29
N GLU A 64 -12.29 -8.73 -12.22
CA GLU A 64 -11.09 -8.11 -12.79
C GLU A 64 -10.57 -6.99 -11.90
N ILE A 65 -9.32 -7.12 -11.43
CA ILE A 65 -8.62 -6.00 -10.80
C ILE A 65 -8.19 -5.05 -11.92
N ASP A 66 -8.78 -3.85 -11.91
CA ASP A 66 -8.64 -2.89 -13.01
C ASP A 66 -7.76 -1.69 -12.61
N VAL A 67 -7.71 -1.39 -11.31
CA VAL A 67 -6.94 -0.29 -10.73
C VAL A 67 -6.30 -0.71 -9.41
N ILE A 68 -5.03 -0.35 -9.25
CA ILE A 68 -4.31 -0.40 -7.98
C ILE A 68 -3.81 1.01 -7.68
N SER A 69 -4.23 1.60 -6.56
CA SER A 69 -3.70 2.87 -6.06
C SER A 69 -3.01 2.69 -4.71
N GLY A 70 -1.92 3.42 -4.48
CA GLY A 70 -1.16 3.30 -3.24
C GLY A 70 -0.36 4.55 -2.87
N ALA A 71 -0.22 4.77 -1.57
CA ALA A 71 0.64 5.79 -0.97
C ALA A 71 1.71 5.12 -0.09
N SER A 72 2.95 5.63 -0.07
CA SER A 72 4.01 5.12 0.81
C SER A 72 4.18 3.60 0.68
N ALA A 73 4.12 2.88 1.80
CA ALA A 73 4.12 1.42 1.88
C ALA A 73 3.04 0.73 1.02
N GLY A 74 1.85 1.32 0.91
CA GLY A 74 0.80 0.84 0.01
C GLY A 74 1.20 1.00 -1.46
N GLY A 75 1.86 2.11 -1.81
CA GLY A 75 2.40 2.36 -3.15
C GLY A 75 3.50 1.36 -3.52
N ILE A 76 4.44 1.09 -2.59
CA ILE A 76 5.44 0.03 -2.77
C ILE A 76 4.74 -1.32 -3.00
N THR A 77 3.76 -1.68 -2.18
CA THR A 77 3.04 -2.94 -2.34
C THR A 77 2.28 -3.01 -3.68
N GLY A 78 1.76 -1.89 -4.19
CA GLY A 78 1.17 -1.80 -5.53
C GLY A 78 2.18 -2.07 -6.65
N ALA A 79 3.36 -1.48 -6.58
CA ALA A 79 4.44 -1.76 -7.53
C ALA A 79 4.91 -3.22 -7.46
N LEU A 80 5.08 -3.76 -6.25
CA LEU A 80 5.42 -5.18 -6.06
C LEU A 80 4.33 -6.13 -6.58
N THR A 81 3.06 -5.74 -6.48
CA THR A 81 1.94 -6.49 -7.05
C THR A 81 2.06 -6.57 -8.57
N MET A 82 2.26 -5.44 -9.24
CA MET A 82 2.48 -5.39 -10.69
C MET A 82 3.64 -6.31 -11.12
N LEU A 83 4.77 -6.27 -10.39
CA LEU A 83 5.94 -7.10 -10.67
C LEU A 83 5.71 -8.60 -10.41
N ASN A 84 5.02 -8.96 -9.32
CA ASN A 84 4.72 -10.37 -9.01
C ASN A 84 3.75 -10.99 -10.02
N LEU A 85 2.76 -10.22 -10.51
CA LEU A 85 1.77 -10.72 -11.47
C LEU A 85 2.40 -11.13 -12.81
N VAL A 86 3.46 -10.44 -13.23
CA VAL A 86 4.17 -10.72 -14.49
C VAL A 86 5.44 -11.54 -14.30
N ASP A 87 5.82 -11.90 -13.07
CA ASP A 87 6.94 -12.81 -12.84
C ASP A 87 6.44 -14.25 -12.83
N LYS A 88 6.90 -15.04 -13.81
CA LYS A 88 6.56 -16.45 -13.92
C LYS A 88 7.07 -17.30 -12.76
N ASP A 89 8.12 -16.85 -12.07
CA ASP A 89 8.68 -17.56 -10.92
C ASP A 89 7.97 -17.22 -9.60
N TYR A 90 7.02 -16.27 -9.60
CA TYR A 90 6.30 -15.86 -8.39
C TYR A 90 5.63 -17.04 -7.68
N ARG A 91 5.79 -17.11 -6.36
CA ARG A 91 5.13 -18.09 -5.49
C ARG A 91 4.55 -17.41 -4.26
N PRO A 92 3.27 -17.63 -3.91
CA PRO A 92 2.70 -17.10 -2.68
C PRO A 92 3.37 -17.72 -1.45
N VAL A 93 3.31 -17.05 -0.30
CA VAL A 93 3.67 -17.66 0.98
C VAL A 93 2.55 -18.61 1.36
N ASN A 94 2.86 -19.87 1.63
CA ASN A 94 1.90 -20.87 2.11
C ASN A 94 2.68 -22.05 2.73
N LYS A 95 2.01 -23.16 3.06
CA LYS A 95 2.66 -24.35 3.63
C LYS A 95 3.82 -24.89 2.78
N ASP A 96 3.77 -24.71 1.46
CA ASP A 96 4.77 -25.22 0.51
C ASP A 96 5.90 -24.20 0.24
N ASN A 97 5.68 -22.92 0.61
CA ASN A 97 6.66 -21.85 0.52
C ASN A 97 6.66 -20.94 1.77
N PRO A 98 6.92 -21.47 2.97
CA PRO A 98 6.74 -20.73 4.23
C PRO A 98 7.76 -19.59 4.41
N GLN A 99 8.86 -19.62 3.65
CA GLN A 99 9.91 -18.59 3.69
C GLN A 99 9.78 -17.56 2.55
N GLY A 100 8.66 -17.58 1.81
CA GLY A 100 8.39 -16.61 0.75
C GLY A 100 9.49 -16.52 -0.30
N LYS A 101 10.08 -17.65 -0.70
CA LYS A 101 11.04 -17.68 -1.81
C LYS A 101 10.30 -17.28 -3.09
N MET A 102 10.94 -16.46 -3.92
CA MET A 102 10.31 -15.88 -5.11
C MET A 102 9.02 -15.10 -4.83
N ASN A 103 8.88 -14.55 -3.62
CA ASN A 103 7.76 -13.71 -3.24
C ASN A 103 8.27 -12.30 -2.93
N ARG A 104 8.12 -11.34 -3.85
CA ARG A 104 8.66 -9.99 -3.61
C ARG A 104 8.00 -9.27 -2.44
N PHE A 105 6.77 -9.63 -2.08
CA PHE A 105 6.14 -9.08 -0.88
C PHE A 105 6.92 -9.51 0.36
N TYR A 106 7.14 -10.81 0.53
CA TYR A 106 7.86 -11.35 1.67
C TYR A 106 9.33 -10.91 1.70
N GLN A 107 10.01 -10.96 0.55
CA GLN A 107 11.41 -10.53 0.46
C GLN A 107 11.59 -9.04 0.77
N SER A 108 10.69 -8.18 0.28
CA SER A 108 10.83 -6.73 0.47
C SER A 108 10.33 -6.24 1.82
N TRP A 109 9.34 -6.92 2.41
CA TRP A 109 8.70 -6.48 3.66
C TRP A 109 9.03 -7.30 4.89
N VAL A 110 9.36 -8.59 4.75
CA VAL A 110 9.70 -9.44 5.91
C VAL A 110 11.22 -9.57 6.02
N GLU A 111 11.89 -10.05 4.97
CA GLU A 111 13.36 -10.16 4.95
C GLU A 111 14.03 -8.78 4.94
N MET A 112 13.47 -7.83 4.18
CA MET A 112 14.02 -6.48 4.01
C MET A 112 15.51 -6.54 3.65
N ALA A 113 16.36 -5.81 4.38
CA ALA A 113 17.79 -5.82 4.22
C ALA A 113 18.46 -6.54 5.40
N ASP A 114 17.80 -7.47 6.07
CA ASP A 114 18.43 -8.25 7.14
C ASP A 114 19.43 -9.26 6.56
N ASP A 115 20.53 -9.50 7.25
CA ASP A 115 21.46 -10.61 6.96
C ASP A 115 22.04 -11.20 8.26
N ASP A 116 22.91 -12.21 8.13
CA ASP A 116 23.54 -12.88 9.26
C ASP A 116 24.37 -11.95 10.16
N GLN A 117 24.75 -10.77 9.68
CA GLN A 117 25.63 -9.83 10.39
C GLN A 117 24.87 -8.66 11.02
N SER A 118 23.75 -8.24 10.45
CA SER A 118 23.03 -7.04 10.88
C SER A 118 21.59 -7.01 10.38
N ASP A 119 20.71 -6.44 11.20
CA ASP A 119 19.36 -6.11 10.75
C ASP A 119 19.32 -4.81 9.92
N THR A 120 18.17 -4.58 9.30
CA THR A 120 17.88 -3.40 8.49
C THR A 120 18.09 -2.09 9.26
N PHE A 121 17.66 -1.99 10.53
CA PHE A 121 17.83 -0.78 11.32
C PHE A 121 19.29 -0.49 11.68
N GLU A 122 20.11 -1.50 11.99
CA GLU A 122 21.55 -1.34 12.17
C GLU A 122 22.22 -0.79 10.92
N LYS A 123 21.82 -1.27 9.73
CA LYS A 123 22.32 -0.77 8.45
C LYS A 123 21.86 0.67 8.18
N MET A 124 20.63 1.02 8.57
CA MET A 124 20.12 2.40 8.50
C MET A 124 20.82 3.34 9.49
N LEU A 125 21.37 2.83 10.59
CA LEU A 125 22.17 3.60 11.56
C LEU A 125 23.66 3.69 11.17
N ALA A 126 24.10 3.00 10.12
CA ALA A 126 25.45 3.10 9.61
C ALA A 126 25.77 4.53 9.14
N LYS A 127 27.06 4.85 9.00
CA LYS A 127 27.56 6.21 8.67
C LYS A 127 28.20 6.28 7.29
N ASP A 128 28.06 5.23 6.48
CA ASP A 128 28.81 5.10 5.23
C ASP A 128 28.33 6.07 4.15
N ASP A 129 27.05 6.39 4.12
CA ASP A 129 26.46 7.49 3.35
C ASP A 129 27.12 8.84 3.66
N LEU A 130 27.37 9.15 4.94
CA LEU A 130 27.98 10.42 5.35
C LEU A 130 29.44 10.55 4.89
N LYS A 131 30.14 9.42 4.70
CA LYS A 131 31.52 9.41 4.17
C LYS A 131 31.56 9.76 2.68
N LYS A 132 30.45 9.59 1.97
CA LYS A 132 30.33 9.89 0.53
C LYS A 132 30.11 11.38 0.26
N LEU A 133 29.78 12.17 1.28
CA LEU A 133 29.54 13.61 1.15
C LEU A 133 30.81 14.33 0.68
N LYS A 134 30.68 15.12 -0.39
CA LYS A 134 31.74 16.02 -0.84
C LYS A 134 31.83 17.23 0.09
N LYS A 135 32.97 17.93 0.03
CA LYS A 135 33.20 19.14 0.82
C LYS A 135 32.09 20.17 0.56
N GLY A 136 31.34 20.52 1.60
CA GLY A 136 30.25 21.51 1.54
C GLY A 136 28.85 20.90 1.36
N GLU A 137 28.74 19.61 1.06
CA GLU A 137 27.46 18.90 1.04
C GLU A 137 26.98 18.64 2.47
N LYS A 138 25.65 18.59 2.64
CA LYS A 138 24.98 18.27 3.91
C LYS A 138 24.26 16.93 3.79
N PRO A 139 24.03 16.21 4.90
CA PRO A 139 23.25 14.98 4.87
C PRO A 139 21.84 15.22 4.31
N GLU A 140 21.38 14.32 3.45
CA GLU A 140 20.05 14.38 2.84
C GLU A 140 18.96 13.79 3.75
N ALA A 141 19.35 12.97 4.74
CA ALA A 141 18.45 12.23 5.61
C ALA A 141 19.08 11.93 6.98
N LEU A 142 18.23 11.67 7.97
CA LEU A 142 18.63 11.24 9.31
C LEU A 142 19.20 9.81 9.30
N LEU A 143 18.57 8.90 8.56
CA LEU A 143 18.99 7.50 8.43
C LEU A 143 19.72 7.28 7.10
N ASN A 144 20.62 6.29 7.10
CA ASN A 144 21.24 5.82 5.87
C ASN A 144 20.17 5.14 5.00
N ALA A 145 19.95 5.67 3.80
CA ALA A 145 18.96 5.17 2.85
C ALA A 145 19.49 4.04 1.93
N ASP A 146 20.80 3.74 1.96
CA ASP A 146 21.41 2.69 1.13
C ASP A 146 20.72 1.31 1.28
N PRO A 147 20.30 0.86 2.48
CA PRO A 147 19.60 -0.43 2.63
C PRO A 147 18.25 -0.44 1.91
N ILE A 148 17.52 0.69 1.91
CA ILE A 148 16.25 0.82 1.19
C ILE A 148 16.48 0.80 -0.33
N ASP A 149 17.55 1.46 -0.80
CA ASP A 149 17.95 1.40 -2.21
C ASP A 149 18.33 -0.03 -2.62
N ALA A 150 19.00 -0.80 -1.75
CA ALA A 150 19.34 -2.19 -2.00
C ALA A 150 18.09 -3.08 -2.14
N ILE A 151 17.11 -2.93 -1.24
CA ILE A 151 15.81 -3.64 -1.34
C ILE A 151 15.12 -3.29 -2.68
N ALA A 152 15.08 -2.00 -3.03
CA ALA A 152 14.48 -1.53 -4.28
C ALA A 152 15.22 -2.02 -5.54
N ASN A 153 16.53 -2.26 -5.48
CA ASN A 153 17.26 -2.87 -6.60
C ASN A 153 16.96 -4.37 -6.71
N ASN A 154 16.80 -5.07 -5.59
CA ASN A 154 16.48 -6.49 -5.58
C ASN A 154 15.09 -6.78 -6.15
N MET A 155 14.08 -5.94 -5.88
CA MET A 155 12.72 -6.16 -6.41
C MET A 155 12.64 -6.14 -7.95
N LEU A 156 13.57 -5.46 -8.64
CA LEU A 156 13.56 -5.30 -10.10
C LEU A 156 14.03 -6.53 -10.87
N GLN A 157 14.61 -7.52 -10.19
CA GLN A 157 15.15 -8.70 -10.85
C GLN A 157 14.02 -9.62 -11.31
N LEU A 158 13.70 -9.59 -12.61
CA LEU A 158 12.69 -10.45 -13.25
C LEU A 158 13.41 -11.40 -14.21
N ASN A 159 13.32 -12.71 -13.98
CA ASN A 159 13.95 -13.70 -14.83
C ASN A 159 13.12 -13.98 -16.09
N GLN A 160 11.84 -14.29 -15.89
CA GLN A 160 10.92 -14.67 -16.95
C GLN A 160 9.60 -13.92 -16.79
N LEU A 161 9.25 -13.12 -17.80
CA LEU A 161 7.99 -12.40 -17.85
C LEU A 161 6.87 -13.29 -18.40
N GLN A 162 5.68 -13.14 -17.84
CA GLN A 162 4.42 -13.68 -18.34
C GLN A 162 3.38 -12.57 -18.55
N GLU A 163 2.34 -12.86 -19.32
CA GLU A 163 1.18 -11.98 -19.42
C GLU A 163 0.41 -11.95 -18.10
N TYR A 164 -0.38 -10.90 -17.90
CA TYR A 164 -1.24 -10.82 -16.73
C TYR A 164 -2.23 -11.99 -16.66
N PRO A 165 -2.50 -12.54 -15.45
CA PRO A 165 -3.60 -13.48 -15.25
C PRO A 165 -4.94 -12.88 -15.68
N SER A 166 -5.90 -13.72 -16.08
CA SER A 166 -7.21 -13.30 -16.61
C SER A 166 -8.09 -12.50 -15.63
N TYR A 167 -7.81 -12.59 -14.33
CA TYR A 167 -8.45 -11.80 -13.27
C TYR A 167 -7.82 -10.41 -13.06
N ILE A 168 -6.81 -10.05 -13.87
CA ILE A 168 -6.18 -8.73 -13.92
C ILE A 168 -6.48 -8.12 -15.28
N SER A 169 -6.81 -6.83 -15.30
CA SER A 169 -6.99 -6.07 -16.54
C SER A 169 -5.68 -6.03 -17.34
N PRO A 170 -5.68 -6.30 -18.66
CA PRO A 170 -4.48 -6.13 -19.49
C PRO A 170 -3.97 -4.69 -19.46
N ASP A 171 -4.87 -3.73 -19.22
CA ASP A 171 -4.60 -2.31 -19.09
C ASP A 171 -4.55 -1.84 -17.63
N LEU A 172 -4.21 -2.72 -16.68
CA LEU A 172 -4.14 -2.41 -15.23
C LEU A 172 -3.45 -1.07 -14.97
N ASP A 173 -4.14 -0.18 -14.26
CA ASP A 173 -3.59 1.10 -13.84
C ASP A 173 -2.96 0.99 -12.45
N LEU A 174 -1.66 1.23 -12.36
CA LEU A 174 -0.94 1.43 -11.11
C LEU A 174 -0.78 2.92 -10.83
N VAL A 175 -1.38 3.39 -9.75
CA VAL A 175 -1.32 4.79 -9.29
C VAL A 175 -0.51 4.89 -8.00
N LEU A 176 0.57 5.67 -8.03
CA LEU A 176 1.45 5.89 -6.88
C LEU A 176 1.41 7.36 -6.48
N THR A 177 0.90 7.70 -5.28
CA THR A 177 0.85 9.10 -4.84
C THR A 177 2.22 9.63 -4.47
N THR A 178 2.41 10.93 -4.63
CA THR A 178 3.70 11.56 -4.40
C THR A 178 3.53 13.02 -4.01
N THR A 179 4.42 13.54 -3.17
CA THR A 179 4.42 14.95 -2.79
C THR A 179 5.56 15.68 -3.49
N ASN A 180 5.21 16.63 -4.38
CA ASN A 180 6.15 17.43 -5.15
C ASN A 180 6.53 18.70 -4.36
N LEU A 181 7.75 18.73 -3.78
CA LEU A 181 8.22 19.87 -2.99
C LEU A 181 8.39 21.15 -3.80
N ARG A 182 8.62 21.04 -5.12
CA ARG A 182 8.74 22.22 -6.00
C ARG A 182 7.36 22.82 -6.34
N GLY A 183 6.31 22.00 -6.36
CA GLY A 183 4.95 22.38 -6.69
C GLY A 183 4.73 22.73 -8.17
N ILE A 184 3.51 22.53 -8.68
CA ILE A 184 3.12 22.96 -10.03
C ILE A 184 2.23 24.19 -9.88
N ASN A 185 2.65 25.29 -10.49
CA ASN A 185 1.91 26.55 -10.48
C ASN A 185 0.86 26.54 -11.60
N PHE A 186 -0.38 26.89 -11.28
CA PHE A 186 -1.48 27.05 -12.22
C PHE A 186 -1.97 28.50 -12.20
N GLN A 187 -1.99 29.11 -13.38
CA GLN A 187 -2.62 30.40 -13.59
C GLN A 187 -4.10 30.21 -13.85
N LEU A 188 -4.94 30.91 -13.10
CA LEU A 188 -6.38 30.91 -13.28
C LEU A 188 -6.81 32.13 -14.12
N ASP A 189 -7.70 31.95 -15.09
CA ASP A 189 -8.31 33.04 -15.82
C ASP A 189 -9.50 33.59 -15.01
N PHE A 190 -9.43 34.84 -14.54
CA PHE A 190 -10.53 35.54 -13.89
C PHE A 190 -10.99 36.72 -14.76
N GLY A 191 -12.29 36.97 -14.81
CA GLY A 191 -12.83 38.20 -15.41
C GLY A 191 -12.56 39.40 -14.51
N GLY A 192 -11.84 40.42 -15.02
CA GLY A 192 -11.53 41.64 -14.26
C GLY A 192 -10.55 42.58 -14.98
N TYR A 193 -10.30 43.75 -14.39
CA TYR A 193 -9.43 44.80 -14.95
C TYR A 193 -7.93 44.43 -14.96
N GLY A 194 -7.52 43.45 -14.16
CA GLY A 194 -6.14 42.97 -14.07
C GLY A 194 -5.79 41.95 -15.15
N LYS A 195 -4.62 42.11 -15.80
CA LYS A 195 -4.15 41.23 -16.89
C LYS A 195 -3.58 39.89 -16.44
N THR A 196 -3.44 39.66 -15.13
CA THR A 196 -2.87 38.43 -14.56
C THR A 196 -3.79 37.90 -13.48
N GLY A 197 -4.46 36.78 -13.73
CA GLY A 197 -5.27 36.10 -12.72
C GLY A 197 -4.41 35.43 -11.63
N PRO A 198 -5.04 35.01 -10.52
CA PRO A 198 -4.34 34.43 -9.37
C PRO A 198 -3.59 33.15 -9.71
N MET A 199 -2.52 32.91 -8.96
CA MET A 199 -1.70 31.71 -9.05
C MET A 199 -2.06 30.77 -7.91
N ILE A 200 -2.26 29.50 -8.21
CA ILE A 200 -2.36 28.44 -7.20
C ILE A 200 -1.27 27.40 -7.43
N THR A 201 -0.73 26.83 -6.36
CA THR A 201 0.33 25.82 -6.44
C THR A 201 -0.21 24.48 -5.94
N SER A 202 -0.11 23.44 -6.77
CA SER A 202 -0.38 22.07 -6.33
C SER A 202 0.92 21.35 -5.98
N HIS A 203 1.00 20.84 -4.76
CA HIS A 203 2.07 19.94 -4.30
C HIS A 203 1.67 18.46 -4.38
N ALA A 204 0.37 18.18 -4.56
CA ALA A 204 -0.14 16.83 -4.74
C ALA A 204 0.18 16.33 -6.15
N GLY A 205 0.79 15.15 -6.23
CA GLY A 205 1.07 14.45 -7.47
C GLY A 205 0.76 12.97 -7.37
N PHE A 206 0.73 12.32 -8.52
CA PHE A 206 0.77 10.86 -8.61
C PHE A 206 1.49 10.45 -9.89
N PHE A 207 2.06 9.26 -9.87
CA PHE A 207 2.48 8.54 -11.06
C PHE A 207 1.36 7.57 -11.45
N ARG A 208 1.08 7.42 -12.74
CA ARG A 208 0.11 6.46 -13.26
C ARG A 208 0.78 5.64 -14.36
N TYR A 209 0.87 4.34 -14.15
CA TYR A 209 1.56 3.41 -15.03
C TYR A 209 0.65 2.29 -15.51
N LYS A 210 0.89 1.85 -16.76
CA LYS A 210 0.38 0.60 -17.34
C LYS A 210 1.56 -0.22 -17.86
N LEU A 211 1.36 -1.49 -18.18
CA LEU A 211 2.39 -2.30 -18.85
C LEU A 211 2.14 -2.38 -20.35
N ALA A 212 3.22 -2.37 -21.12
CA ALA A 212 3.17 -2.52 -22.56
C ALA A 212 2.69 -3.92 -22.96
N HIS A 213 1.79 -3.98 -23.93
CA HIS A 213 1.35 -5.21 -24.60
C HIS A 213 1.08 -4.91 -26.08
N LYS A 214 0.59 -5.90 -26.84
CA LYS A 214 0.47 -5.80 -28.31
C LYS A 214 -0.32 -4.58 -28.77
N ASP A 215 -1.38 -4.23 -28.06
CA ASP A 215 -2.31 -3.16 -28.44
C ASP A 215 -2.05 -1.85 -27.66
N LEU A 216 -1.09 -1.86 -26.72
CA LEU A 216 -0.68 -0.71 -25.93
C LEU A 216 0.85 -0.58 -25.92
N PRO A 217 1.45 0.18 -26.86
CA PRO A 217 2.91 0.31 -26.98
C PRO A 217 3.51 1.15 -25.83
N GLU A 218 4.81 0.96 -25.59
CA GLU A 218 5.57 1.70 -24.58
C GLU A 218 5.57 3.22 -24.81
N GLY A 219 5.62 4.00 -23.73
CA GLY A 219 5.72 5.47 -23.77
C GLY A 219 4.49 6.23 -23.29
N ILE A 220 4.39 7.50 -23.70
CA ILE A 220 3.26 8.37 -23.37
C ILE A 220 2.14 8.08 -24.38
N PRO A 221 0.89 7.82 -23.95
CA PRO A 221 -0.22 7.54 -24.85
C PRO A 221 -0.57 8.77 -25.70
N PRO A 222 -1.19 8.59 -26.88
CA PRO A 222 -1.71 9.71 -27.66
C PRO A 222 -2.86 10.43 -26.93
N GLY A 223 -3.14 11.67 -27.31
CA GLY A 223 -4.27 12.43 -26.78
C GLY A 223 -4.05 13.00 -25.37
N ASN A 224 -5.11 13.02 -24.56
CA ASN A 224 -5.14 13.69 -23.25
C ASN A 224 -5.03 12.73 -22.05
N GLU A 225 -4.80 11.44 -22.31
CA GLU A 225 -4.68 10.44 -21.25
C GLU A 225 -3.44 10.69 -20.39
N LEU A 226 -3.55 10.50 -19.07
CA LEU A 226 -2.52 10.86 -18.11
C LEU A 226 -1.90 9.60 -17.47
N TYR A 227 -1.18 8.81 -18.26
CA TYR A 227 -0.40 7.68 -17.78
C TYR A 227 0.87 7.47 -18.63
N TYR A 228 1.76 6.60 -18.18
CA TYR A 228 2.93 6.15 -18.94
C TYR A 228 2.91 4.62 -19.06
N VAL A 229 3.15 4.11 -20.26
CA VAL A 229 3.19 2.67 -20.53
C VAL A 229 4.63 2.17 -20.39
N LEU A 230 4.85 1.32 -19.40
CA LEU A 230 6.15 0.74 -19.07
C LEU A 230 6.40 -0.54 -19.87
N ASN A 231 7.58 -0.65 -20.47
CA ASN A 231 8.12 -1.92 -20.93
C ASN A 231 9.15 -2.44 -19.91
N LEU A 232 8.80 -3.48 -19.14
CA LEU A 232 9.69 -4.03 -18.11
C LEU A 232 10.97 -4.68 -18.65
N ARG A 233 11.07 -4.92 -19.96
CA ARG A 233 12.32 -5.35 -20.61
C ARG A 233 13.26 -4.16 -20.88
N ASN A 234 12.75 -2.93 -20.85
CA ASN A 234 13.53 -1.72 -21.01
C ASN A 234 14.07 -1.27 -19.64
N PRO A 235 15.41 -1.24 -19.43
CA PRO A 235 16.00 -0.83 -18.16
C PRO A 235 15.62 0.59 -17.72
N ARG A 236 15.33 1.48 -18.68
CA ARG A 236 14.89 2.85 -18.41
C ARG A 236 13.52 2.87 -17.73
N ASP A 237 12.58 2.10 -18.24
CA ASP A 237 11.22 2.03 -17.73
C ASP A 237 11.16 1.30 -16.39
N MET A 238 11.95 0.23 -16.24
CA MET A 238 12.19 -0.39 -14.93
C MET A 238 12.71 0.62 -13.90
N ASN A 239 13.62 1.50 -14.32
CA ASN A 239 14.10 2.56 -13.45
C ASN A 239 13.02 3.61 -13.15
N TYR A 240 12.10 3.92 -14.08
CA TYR A 240 10.95 4.79 -13.78
C TYR A 240 10.05 4.20 -12.71
N LEU A 241 9.72 2.91 -12.79
CA LEU A 241 8.95 2.23 -11.75
C LEU A 241 9.69 2.26 -10.41
N LYS A 242 11.00 2.00 -10.40
CA LYS A 242 11.84 2.05 -9.19
C LYS A 242 11.83 3.42 -8.53
N GLU A 243 12.10 4.48 -9.31
CA GLU A 243 12.17 5.83 -8.76
C GLU A 243 10.79 6.28 -8.25
N ALA A 244 9.70 5.99 -8.96
CA ALA A 244 8.35 6.27 -8.48
C ALA A 244 8.02 5.52 -7.18
N THR A 245 8.41 4.26 -7.08
CA THR A 245 8.25 3.42 -5.88
C THR A 245 9.04 3.97 -4.68
N LEU A 246 10.29 4.40 -4.90
CA LEU A 246 11.09 5.04 -3.86
C LEU A 246 10.55 6.43 -3.48
N SER A 247 9.97 7.14 -4.44
CA SER A 247 9.44 8.49 -4.26
C SER A 247 8.18 8.51 -3.40
N THR A 248 7.27 7.57 -3.64
CA THR A 248 6.02 7.47 -2.86
C THR A 248 6.28 7.15 -1.38
N ALA A 249 7.41 6.53 -1.04
CA ALA A 249 7.77 6.13 0.32
C ALA A 249 8.94 6.92 0.96
N ALA A 250 9.35 8.05 0.35
CA ALA A 250 10.44 8.87 0.84
C ALA A 250 10.01 9.70 2.07
N PHE A 251 9.89 9.03 3.22
CA PHE A 251 9.43 9.61 4.48
C PHE A 251 10.29 10.83 4.88
N PRO A 252 9.69 12.02 5.08
CA PRO A 252 10.44 13.25 5.32
C PRO A 252 11.37 13.15 6.53
N ILE A 253 12.55 13.76 6.43
CA ILE A 253 13.62 13.81 7.44
C ILE A 253 14.28 12.44 7.67
N GLY A 254 13.51 11.36 7.82
CA GLY A 254 14.00 10.01 8.07
C GLY A 254 14.75 9.41 6.88
N LEU A 255 14.19 9.55 5.67
CA LEU A 255 14.73 9.03 4.42
C LEU A 255 15.03 10.18 3.44
N LYS A 256 15.92 9.94 2.47
CA LYS A 256 16.28 10.95 1.47
C LYS A 256 15.11 11.17 0.50
N SER A 257 14.86 12.43 0.14
CA SER A 257 13.94 12.77 -0.96
C SER A 257 14.48 12.22 -2.28
N ARG A 258 13.58 12.00 -3.26
CA ARG A 258 13.93 11.48 -4.58
C ARG A 258 13.78 12.55 -5.64
N GLU A 259 14.84 12.87 -6.38
CA GLU A 259 14.71 13.74 -7.55
C GLU A 259 14.02 12.95 -8.67
N VAL A 260 12.86 13.42 -9.10
CA VAL A 260 12.10 12.82 -10.20
C VAL A 260 12.04 13.78 -11.36
N ALA A 261 12.08 13.23 -12.57
CA ALA A 261 11.99 13.94 -13.83
C ALA A 261 10.73 13.52 -14.58
N ILE A 262 9.82 14.47 -14.86
CA ILE A 262 8.59 14.24 -15.63
C ILE A 262 8.63 15.08 -16.91
N SER A 263 8.08 14.55 -18.01
CA SER A 263 7.97 15.30 -19.27
C SER A 263 7.01 16.48 -19.11
N GLN A 264 7.31 17.60 -19.78
CA GLN A 264 6.38 18.72 -19.87
C GLN A 264 5.00 18.29 -20.41
N GLU A 265 4.99 17.34 -21.34
CA GLU A 265 3.77 16.78 -21.92
C GLU A 265 2.84 16.19 -20.84
N PHE A 266 3.36 15.39 -19.92
CA PHE A 266 2.56 14.83 -18.81
C PHE A 266 1.93 15.94 -17.95
N ILE A 267 2.69 16.99 -17.63
CA ILE A 267 2.18 18.10 -16.81
C ILE A 267 1.14 18.93 -17.57
N SER A 268 1.30 19.11 -18.88
CA SER A 268 0.32 19.82 -19.71
C SER A 268 -1.05 19.14 -19.74
N ARG A 269 -1.10 17.82 -19.52
CA ARG A 269 -2.34 17.02 -19.43
C ARG A 269 -2.97 17.06 -18.03
N TYR A 270 -2.20 17.42 -17.00
CA TYR A 270 -2.62 17.42 -15.59
C TYR A 270 -3.84 18.32 -15.28
N PRO A 271 -4.00 19.54 -15.85
CA PRO A 271 -5.20 20.35 -15.63
C PRO A 271 -6.49 19.65 -16.10
N ASN A 272 -6.46 19.00 -17.26
CA ASN A 272 -7.61 18.26 -17.77
C ASN A 272 -8.01 17.14 -16.80
N TYR A 273 -7.01 16.42 -16.27
CA TYR A 273 -7.26 15.40 -15.27
C TYR A 273 -7.85 15.99 -13.98
N LEU A 274 -7.30 17.08 -13.44
CA LEU A 274 -7.76 17.64 -12.17
C LEU A 274 -9.16 18.27 -12.28
N PHE A 275 -9.41 19.06 -13.32
CA PHE A 275 -10.58 19.94 -13.39
C PHE A 275 -11.63 19.52 -14.43
N GLY A 276 -11.39 18.45 -15.19
CA GLY A 276 -12.28 18.00 -16.27
C GLY A 276 -12.33 18.95 -17.48
N GLN A 277 -11.56 20.04 -17.45
CA GLN A 277 -11.45 21.02 -18.52
C GLN A 277 -10.08 21.70 -18.51
N GLN A 278 -9.59 22.08 -19.69
CA GLN A 278 -8.37 22.89 -19.82
C GLN A 278 -8.64 24.41 -19.85
N LYS A 279 -9.92 24.80 -20.02
CA LYS A 279 -10.28 26.21 -20.20
C LYS A 279 -10.24 26.94 -18.86
N GLY A 280 -9.47 28.03 -18.80
CA GLY A 280 -9.39 28.90 -17.62
C GLY A 280 -8.34 28.52 -16.58
N ILE A 281 -7.58 27.43 -16.77
CA ILE A 281 -6.52 27.00 -15.86
C ILE A 281 -5.32 26.51 -16.69
N ARG A 282 -4.15 27.15 -16.56
CA ARG A 282 -2.94 26.78 -17.33
C ARG A 282 -1.75 26.51 -16.41
N PRO A 283 -1.03 25.38 -16.56
CA PRO A 283 0.17 25.12 -15.79
C PRO A 283 1.31 26.01 -16.31
N LEU A 284 2.02 26.67 -15.42
CA LEU A 284 3.18 27.48 -15.76
C LEU A 284 4.44 26.61 -15.80
N ILE A 285 4.85 26.24 -17.01
CA ILE A 285 6.05 25.42 -17.27
C ILE A 285 6.87 26.09 -18.35
N LYS A 286 8.20 26.09 -18.21
CA LYS A 286 9.10 26.53 -19.28
C LYS A 286 9.04 25.54 -20.45
N GLU A 287 8.88 26.04 -21.67
CA GLU A 287 8.89 25.24 -22.90
C GLU A 287 10.19 24.40 -23.02
N SER A 288 10.06 23.19 -23.56
CA SER A 288 11.15 22.21 -23.78
C SER A 288 11.84 21.67 -22.52
N SER A 289 11.24 21.83 -21.34
CA SER A 289 11.86 21.39 -20.09
C SER A 289 11.42 19.99 -19.63
N VAL A 290 12.39 19.17 -19.23
CA VAL A 290 12.13 18.08 -18.28
C VAL A 290 11.87 18.73 -16.93
N TYR A 291 10.67 18.53 -16.38
CA TYR A 291 10.32 19.08 -15.08
C TYR A 291 10.89 18.19 -13.99
N LYS A 292 11.94 18.70 -13.33
CA LYS A 292 12.55 18.05 -12.17
C LYS A 292 11.98 18.58 -10.86
N PHE A 293 11.79 17.70 -9.90
CA PHE A 293 11.39 18.05 -8.54
C PHE A 293 11.89 17.04 -7.53
N ASN A 294 12.08 17.52 -6.28
CA ASN A 294 12.28 16.64 -5.15
C ASN A 294 10.95 16.11 -4.66
N SER A 295 10.87 14.79 -4.61
CA SER A 295 9.72 14.04 -4.19
C SER A 295 9.90 13.49 -2.79
N ILE A 296 8.86 13.60 -1.98
CA ILE A 296 8.73 12.95 -0.67
C ILE A 296 7.46 12.10 -0.64
N ASP A 297 7.31 11.37 0.45
CA ASP A 297 6.20 10.45 0.69
C ASP A 297 4.84 11.04 0.30
N GLY A 298 4.08 10.27 -0.50
CA GLY A 298 2.76 10.66 -0.97
C GLY A 298 1.72 10.76 0.15
N GLY A 299 1.93 10.00 1.23
CA GLY A 299 1.09 9.98 2.41
C GLY A 299 1.13 11.24 3.28
N LEU A 300 2.01 12.20 2.95
CA LEU A 300 1.96 13.53 3.58
C LEU A 300 0.71 14.32 3.17
N ILE A 301 0.35 14.25 1.88
CA ILE A 301 -0.78 15.00 1.31
C ILE A 301 -1.97 14.07 1.01
N ASN A 302 -1.71 12.87 0.51
CA ASN A 302 -2.75 11.91 0.13
C ASN A 302 -2.37 10.50 0.58
N ASN A 303 -2.65 10.20 1.85
CA ASN A 303 -2.33 8.92 2.49
C ASN A 303 -3.28 7.79 2.12
N GLU A 304 -4.48 8.13 1.65
CA GLU A 304 -5.55 7.20 1.33
C GLU A 304 -6.00 7.49 -0.11
N PRO A 305 -5.32 6.91 -1.12
CA PRO A 305 -5.56 7.24 -2.53
C PRO A 305 -6.86 6.66 -3.09
N PHE A 306 -7.89 6.53 -2.24
CA PHE A 306 -9.22 6.04 -2.55
C PHE A 306 -9.88 6.88 -3.65
N ALA A 307 -9.91 8.22 -3.48
CA ALA A 307 -10.56 9.12 -4.43
C ALA A 307 -9.89 9.06 -5.82
N VAL A 308 -8.56 8.96 -5.85
CA VAL A 308 -7.81 8.86 -7.11
C VAL A 308 -8.05 7.51 -7.77
N GLY A 309 -8.03 6.41 -7.01
CA GLY A 309 -8.32 5.07 -7.53
C GLY A 309 -9.73 4.95 -8.11
N LEU A 310 -10.74 5.44 -7.37
CA LEU A 310 -12.14 5.44 -7.83
C LEU A 310 -12.35 6.33 -9.06
N LYS A 311 -11.70 7.50 -9.11
CA LYS A 311 -11.71 8.38 -10.29
C LYS A 311 -11.17 7.66 -11.52
N VAL A 312 -10.01 7.00 -11.41
CA VAL A 312 -9.42 6.22 -12.51
C VAL A 312 -10.30 5.04 -12.90
N LEU A 313 -10.90 4.34 -11.94
CA LEU A 313 -11.84 3.25 -12.22
C LEU A 313 -13.04 3.73 -13.06
N ARG A 314 -13.64 4.86 -12.69
CA ARG A 314 -14.78 5.48 -13.41
C ARG A 314 -14.37 6.00 -14.79
N GLU A 315 -13.18 6.58 -14.92
CA GLU A 315 -12.62 7.02 -16.20
C GLU A 315 -12.51 5.86 -17.20
N LYS A 316 -12.00 4.71 -16.76
CA LYS A 316 -11.86 3.50 -17.60
C LYS A 316 -13.18 2.85 -17.96
N ASN A 317 -14.19 3.02 -17.11
CA ASN A 317 -15.48 2.36 -17.23
C ASN A 317 -16.61 3.41 -17.28
N PRO A 318 -16.72 4.19 -18.37
CA PRO A 318 -17.63 5.34 -18.46
C PRO A 318 -19.10 4.94 -18.61
N ALA A 319 -19.38 3.71 -19.04
CA ALA A 319 -20.73 3.15 -18.95
C ALA A 319 -21.07 2.96 -17.47
N ASN A 320 -22.24 3.41 -17.03
CA ASN A 320 -22.70 3.23 -15.65
C ASN A 320 -22.48 1.76 -15.25
N LEU A 321 -21.48 1.53 -14.39
CA LEU A 321 -21.04 0.19 -13.99
C LEU A 321 -22.19 -0.61 -13.37
N SER A 322 -23.36 -0.01 -13.11
CA SER A 322 -24.56 -0.69 -12.61
C SER A 322 -24.23 -1.43 -11.31
N ASP A 323 -23.41 -0.79 -10.47
CA ASP A 323 -22.83 -1.34 -9.24
C ASP A 323 -21.95 -2.60 -9.43
N ARG A 324 -21.53 -2.95 -10.65
CA ARG A 324 -20.61 -4.06 -10.95
C ARG A 324 -19.15 -3.75 -10.63
N TYR A 325 -18.93 -3.13 -9.47
CA TYR A 325 -17.59 -2.85 -8.99
C TYR A 325 -17.49 -2.90 -7.47
N ALA A 326 -16.26 -3.06 -7.00
CA ALA A 326 -15.88 -2.83 -5.62
C ALA A 326 -14.59 -2.01 -5.54
N VAL A 327 -14.52 -1.13 -4.55
CA VAL A 327 -13.28 -0.52 -4.09
C VAL A 327 -12.92 -1.16 -2.76
N VAL A 328 -11.75 -1.80 -2.69
CA VAL A 328 -11.23 -2.42 -1.47
C VAL A 328 -10.07 -1.60 -0.97
N MET A 329 -10.26 -0.96 0.19
CA MET A 329 -9.22 -0.24 0.90
C MET A 329 -8.47 -1.18 1.83
N ILE A 330 -7.15 -1.13 1.80
CA ILE A 330 -6.29 -1.85 2.74
C ILE A 330 -5.54 -0.80 3.53
N ASP A 331 -5.82 -0.73 4.82
CA ASP A 331 -5.27 0.29 5.70
C ASP A 331 -4.72 -0.33 7.00
N PRO A 332 -3.40 -0.34 7.18
CA PRO A 332 -2.78 -0.78 8.43
C PRO A 332 -3.04 0.16 9.62
N PHE A 333 -3.33 1.45 9.36
CA PHE A 333 -3.56 2.47 10.39
C PHE A 333 -4.81 3.29 10.06
N PRO A 334 -6.00 2.65 10.01
CA PRO A 334 -7.24 3.35 9.71
C PRO A 334 -7.47 4.42 10.79
N ASN A 335 -7.91 5.60 10.36
CA ASN A 335 -8.16 6.68 11.28
C ASN A 335 -9.34 6.32 12.20
N SER A 336 -9.03 6.00 13.46
CA SER A 336 -10.00 5.63 14.49
C SER A 336 -10.03 6.63 15.64
N ASP A 337 -9.60 7.88 15.40
CA ASP A 337 -9.68 8.97 16.36
C ASP A 337 -11.16 9.25 16.67
N HIS A 338 -11.70 8.52 17.65
CA HIS A 338 -12.95 8.82 18.33
C HIS A 338 -12.73 9.72 19.54
N ASP A 339 -11.47 9.96 19.89
CA ASP A 339 -11.07 10.83 20.98
C ASP A 339 -11.28 12.28 20.53
N VAL A 340 -12.34 12.90 21.06
CA VAL A 340 -12.43 14.36 21.09
C VAL A 340 -11.32 14.80 22.03
N GLU A 341 -10.30 15.51 21.53
CA GLU A 341 -9.28 16.10 22.41
C GLU A 341 -9.98 17.03 23.41
N ASP A 342 -10.11 16.57 24.66
CA ASP A 342 -10.81 17.30 25.73
C ASP A 342 -10.10 18.61 26.10
N GLU A 343 -8.78 18.70 25.81
CA GLU A 343 -7.93 19.83 26.12
C GLU A 343 -7.25 20.40 24.87
N ASN A 344 -7.28 21.73 24.75
CA ASN A 344 -6.60 22.44 23.69
C ASN A 344 -5.06 22.28 23.87
N PRO A 345 -4.27 22.00 22.82
CA PRO A 345 -2.83 21.83 22.95
C PRO A 345 -2.17 23.06 23.60
N ARG A 346 -1.13 22.83 24.40
CA ARG A 346 -0.38 23.93 25.03
C ARG A 346 0.14 24.90 23.95
N PRO A 347 0.03 26.23 24.16
CA PRO A 347 0.39 27.23 23.15
C PRO A 347 1.90 27.42 22.97
N ASP A 348 2.73 26.47 23.38
CA ASP A 348 4.17 26.55 23.19
C ASP A 348 4.54 26.28 21.73
N ILE A 349 5.61 26.94 21.25
CA ILE A 349 6.02 26.94 19.84
C ILE A 349 6.23 25.53 19.29
N ILE A 350 6.72 24.58 20.10
CA ILE A 350 7.00 23.21 19.65
C ILE A 350 5.68 22.43 19.50
N THR A 351 4.78 22.55 20.47
CA THR A 351 3.45 21.92 20.43
C THR A 351 2.60 22.51 19.32
N VAL A 352 2.62 23.83 19.13
CA VAL A 352 1.93 24.52 18.02
C VAL A 352 2.48 24.08 16.66
N ALA A 353 3.81 23.97 16.50
CA ALA A 353 4.41 23.50 15.25
C ALA A 353 4.05 22.03 14.93
N LYS A 354 4.03 21.16 15.95
CA LYS A 354 3.56 19.77 15.81
C LYS A 354 2.07 19.70 15.48
N GLY A 355 1.26 20.48 16.19
CA GLY A 355 -0.18 20.60 15.95
C GLY A 355 -0.50 21.12 14.55
N MET A 356 0.27 22.09 14.05
CA MET A 356 0.16 22.59 12.67
C MET A 356 0.48 21.50 11.65
N PHE A 357 1.52 20.70 11.86
CA PHE A 357 1.84 19.58 10.96
C PHE A 357 0.77 18.48 10.98
N LYS A 358 0.26 18.12 12.17
CA LYS A 358 -0.89 17.21 12.35
C LYS A 358 -2.14 17.77 11.64
N ALA A 359 -2.44 19.05 11.84
CA ALA A 359 -3.58 19.74 11.23
C ALA A 359 -3.47 19.81 9.70
N LEU A 360 -2.30 20.14 9.15
CA LEU A 360 -2.07 20.16 7.70
C LEU A 360 -2.25 18.77 7.07
N ARG A 361 -1.73 17.72 7.73
CA ARG A 361 -1.93 16.32 7.30
C ARG A 361 -3.41 15.93 7.36
N ASN A 362 -4.08 16.19 8.48
CA ASN A 362 -5.50 15.85 8.67
C ASN A 362 -6.40 16.63 7.70
N GLN A 363 -6.10 17.91 7.45
CA GLN A 363 -6.83 18.73 6.48
C GLN A 363 -6.61 18.25 5.05
N ALA A 364 -5.41 17.77 4.70
CA ALA A 364 -5.15 17.18 3.39
C ALA A 364 -5.87 15.83 3.21
N MET A 365 -6.04 15.06 4.30
CA MET A 365 -6.87 13.85 4.33
C MET A 365 -8.38 14.15 4.25
N PHE A 366 -8.83 15.32 4.73
CA PHE A 366 -10.22 15.79 4.62
C PHE A 366 -10.53 16.26 3.19
N ASN A 367 -10.46 15.35 2.22
CA ASN A 367 -10.84 15.62 0.85
C ASN A 367 -12.35 15.45 0.66
N GLN A 368 -13.07 16.57 0.54
CA GLN A 368 -14.54 16.62 0.44
C GLN A 368 -15.09 15.78 -0.73
N ASP A 369 -14.36 15.70 -1.85
CA ASP A 369 -14.76 14.91 -3.03
C ASP A 369 -14.75 13.40 -2.72
N GLY A 370 -13.75 12.93 -1.97
CA GLY A 370 -13.65 11.53 -1.55
C GLY A 370 -14.70 11.14 -0.50
N ILE A 371 -15.10 12.09 0.35
CA ILE A 371 -16.12 11.89 1.38
C ILE A 371 -17.53 11.80 0.78
N LEU A 372 -17.89 12.68 -0.15
CA LEU A 372 -19.19 12.60 -0.86
C LEU A 372 -19.29 11.30 -1.65
N ASP A 373 -18.22 10.94 -2.36
CA ASP A 373 -18.13 9.65 -3.04
C ASP A 373 -18.20 8.47 -2.08
N ALA A 374 -17.71 8.58 -0.83
CA ALA A 374 -17.80 7.57 0.22
C ALA A 374 -19.22 7.45 0.82
N ILE A 375 -19.95 8.57 0.93
CA ILE A 375 -21.31 8.65 1.49
C ILE A 375 -22.37 8.18 0.48
N GLU A 376 -22.21 8.43 -0.82
CA GLU A 376 -23.22 8.11 -1.85
C GLU A 376 -23.28 6.62 -2.27
N GLY A 377 -22.44 5.75 -1.70
CA GLY A 377 -22.36 4.34 -2.13
C GLY A 377 -23.38 3.43 -1.48
N ARG A 378 -24.02 2.57 -2.30
CA ARG A 378 -24.81 1.43 -1.84
C ARG A 378 -23.92 0.45 -1.05
N ASP A 379 -24.48 -0.19 -0.02
CA ASP A 379 -23.84 -0.97 1.07
C ASP A 379 -22.75 -2.02 0.70
N HIS A 380 -22.53 -2.34 -0.57
CA HIS A 380 -21.61 -3.42 -1.01
C HIS A 380 -20.74 -3.04 -2.22
N THR A 381 -20.30 -1.79 -2.30
CA THR A 381 -19.33 -1.33 -3.33
C THR A 381 -18.00 -0.87 -2.71
N LYS A 382 -17.92 -0.72 -1.38
CA LYS A 382 -16.75 -0.22 -0.68
C LYS A 382 -16.45 -1.14 0.49
N PHE A 383 -15.19 -1.51 0.62
CA PHE A 383 -14.75 -2.47 1.60
C PHE A 383 -13.44 -2.00 2.24
N LEU A 384 -13.23 -2.36 3.50
CA LEU A 384 -12.02 -2.05 4.25
C LEU A 384 -11.43 -3.34 4.83
N ILE A 385 -10.15 -3.55 4.58
CA ILE A 385 -9.31 -4.54 5.26
C ILE A 385 -8.39 -3.76 6.20
N GLN A 386 -8.68 -3.86 7.49
CA GLN A 386 -7.86 -3.31 8.56
C GLN A 386 -7.31 -4.44 9.43
N PRO A 387 -6.21 -4.21 10.18
CA PRO A 387 -5.73 -5.19 11.12
C PRO A 387 -6.82 -5.57 12.12
N VAL A 388 -6.96 -6.86 12.39
CA VAL A 388 -7.82 -7.37 13.45
C VAL A 388 -7.10 -8.55 14.06
N ARG A 389 -6.57 -8.36 15.26
CA ARG A 389 -5.97 -9.42 16.07
C ARG A 389 -6.93 -9.83 17.18
N LYS A 390 -6.99 -11.12 17.50
CA LYS A 390 -7.77 -11.65 18.61
C LYS A 390 -6.89 -12.52 19.49
N LEU A 391 -7.17 -12.54 20.79
CA LEU A 391 -6.55 -13.45 21.76
C LEU A 391 -7.61 -14.42 22.29
N LYS A 392 -7.19 -15.66 22.52
CA LYS A 392 -8.04 -16.67 23.15
C LYS A 392 -8.08 -16.44 24.65
N VAL A 393 -9.23 -16.00 25.16
CA VAL A 393 -9.52 -15.88 26.59
C VAL A 393 -10.52 -16.98 26.95
N GLY A 394 -10.01 -18.11 27.48
CA GLY A 394 -10.79 -19.33 27.69
C GLY A 394 -11.25 -19.95 26.36
N LYS A 395 -12.56 -19.98 26.11
CA LYS A 395 -13.15 -20.47 24.84
C LYS A 395 -13.52 -19.34 23.86
N VAL A 396 -13.31 -18.07 24.22
CA VAL A 396 -13.74 -16.90 23.43
C VAL A 396 -12.53 -16.22 22.79
N MET A 397 -12.67 -15.86 21.52
CA MET A 397 -11.68 -15.03 20.81
C MET A 397 -12.04 -13.55 20.99
N THR A 398 -11.24 -12.84 21.77
CA THR A 398 -11.49 -11.44 22.12
C THR A 398 -10.60 -10.52 21.29
N PRO A 399 -11.16 -9.50 20.59
CA PRO A 399 -10.36 -8.48 19.91
C PRO A 399 -9.43 -7.74 20.87
N VAL A 400 -8.24 -7.40 20.38
CA VAL A 400 -7.27 -6.61 21.14
C VAL A 400 -7.06 -5.26 20.47
N LYS A 401 -6.82 -4.23 21.29
CA LYS A 401 -6.54 -2.87 20.81
C LYS A 401 -5.23 -2.79 20.01
N LYS A 402 -4.21 -3.53 20.42
CA LYS A 402 -2.88 -3.51 19.80
C LYS A 402 -2.74 -4.65 18.82
N GLN A 403 -2.91 -4.32 17.55
CA GLN A 403 -3.05 -5.33 16.51
C GLN A 403 -1.72 -5.57 15.80
N LEU A 404 -1.02 -4.51 15.40
CA LEU A 404 0.25 -4.58 14.68
C LEU A 404 1.47 -4.51 15.60
N ALA A 405 2.47 -5.32 15.31
CA ALA A 405 3.76 -5.34 16.00
C ALA A 405 4.70 -4.22 15.53
N SER A 406 4.60 -3.81 14.26
CA SER A 406 5.41 -2.72 13.68
C SER A 406 4.87 -1.31 13.97
N ALA A 407 3.69 -1.20 14.60
CA ALA A 407 3.03 0.06 14.95
C ALA A 407 3.89 1.07 15.74
N PRO A 408 4.74 0.65 16.70
CA PRO A 408 5.55 1.60 17.46
C PRO A 408 6.36 2.54 16.57
N PHE A 409 6.60 3.72 17.11
CA PHE A 409 7.32 4.82 16.51
C PHE A 409 6.69 5.24 15.16
N SER A 410 5.37 5.39 15.12
CA SER A 410 4.61 5.74 13.90
C SER A 410 4.83 4.77 12.74
N GLY A 411 4.86 3.47 13.03
CA GLY A 411 5.06 2.44 12.01
C GLY A 411 6.52 2.17 11.64
N PHE A 412 7.51 2.70 12.37
CA PHE A 412 8.93 2.41 12.15
C PHE A 412 9.42 1.16 12.90
N GLY A 413 8.64 0.64 13.85
CA GLY A 413 9.05 -0.47 14.70
C GLY A 413 9.49 -1.71 13.91
N GLY A 414 8.87 -1.97 12.75
CA GLY A 414 9.21 -3.10 11.90
C GLY A 414 10.65 -3.07 11.36
N PHE A 415 11.32 -1.93 11.22
CA PHE A 415 12.73 -1.94 10.81
C PHE A 415 13.66 -2.59 11.85
N MET A 416 13.25 -2.59 13.12
CA MET A 416 14.08 -2.97 14.25
C MET A 416 14.10 -4.47 14.52
N ASP A 417 13.12 -5.23 14.05
CA ASP A 417 13.09 -6.67 14.25
C ASP A 417 12.22 -7.38 13.22
N LYS A 418 12.78 -8.44 12.62
CA LYS A 418 12.11 -9.26 11.62
C LYS A 418 10.81 -9.89 12.15
N SER A 419 10.76 -10.25 13.43
CA SER A 419 9.58 -10.89 14.03
C SER A 419 8.33 -10.00 13.98
N PHE A 420 8.51 -8.67 14.05
CA PHE A 420 7.40 -7.72 13.93
C PHE A 420 6.80 -7.71 12.54
N ARG A 421 7.66 -7.70 11.52
CA ARG A 421 7.25 -7.71 10.11
C ARG A 421 6.65 -9.06 9.72
N LEU A 422 7.23 -10.16 10.21
CA LEU A 422 6.70 -11.50 10.03
C LEU A 422 5.29 -11.63 10.62
N HIS A 423 5.11 -11.19 11.87
CA HIS A 423 3.80 -11.18 12.53
C HIS A 423 2.77 -10.39 11.72
N ASP A 424 3.11 -9.15 11.32
CA ASP A 424 2.17 -8.28 10.62
C ASP A 424 1.81 -8.80 9.22
N TYR A 425 2.77 -9.42 8.52
CA TYR A 425 2.54 -10.08 7.24
C TYR A 425 1.54 -11.24 7.36
N HIS A 426 1.74 -12.14 8.32
CA HIS A 426 0.81 -13.25 8.54
C HIS A 426 -0.55 -12.77 9.07
N LEU A 427 -0.59 -11.72 9.88
CA LEU A 427 -1.85 -11.08 10.28
C LEU A 427 -2.60 -10.53 9.05
N GLY A 428 -1.89 -9.91 8.09
CA GLY A 428 -2.45 -9.48 6.82
C GLY A 428 -3.07 -10.63 6.02
N ARG A 429 -2.35 -11.75 5.89
CA ARG A 429 -2.86 -12.96 5.22
C ARG A 429 -4.14 -13.48 5.92
N LEU A 430 -4.12 -13.58 7.25
CA LEU A 430 -5.26 -14.01 8.06
C LEU A 430 -6.46 -13.08 7.94
N ASN A 431 -6.25 -11.77 7.96
CA ASN A 431 -7.33 -10.79 7.82
C ASN A 431 -7.92 -10.77 6.41
N CYS A 432 -7.11 -10.99 5.37
CA CYS A 432 -7.62 -11.20 4.01
C CYS A 432 -8.45 -12.49 3.90
N GLN A 433 -8.00 -13.60 4.50
CA GLN A 433 -8.78 -14.84 4.57
C GLN A 433 -10.16 -14.61 5.20
N ALA A 434 -10.21 -13.93 6.36
CA ALA A 434 -11.46 -13.60 7.01
C ALA A 434 -12.32 -12.65 6.15
N PHE A 435 -11.71 -11.64 5.53
CA PHE A 435 -12.37 -10.70 4.63
C PHE A 435 -13.10 -11.39 3.48
N LEU A 436 -12.41 -12.27 2.75
CA LEU A 436 -12.97 -12.99 1.61
C LEU A 436 -14.10 -13.96 2.01
N ARG A 437 -13.99 -14.58 3.19
CA ARG A 437 -14.96 -15.58 3.66
C ARG A 437 -16.22 -14.99 4.27
N TYR A 438 -16.15 -13.79 4.86
CA TYR A 438 -17.23 -13.27 5.70
C TYR A 438 -17.71 -11.86 5.35
N TYR A 439 -17.01 -11.12 4.48
CA TYR A 439 -17.29 -9.71 4.24
C TYR A 439 -17.37 -9.35 2.75
N PHE A 440 -16.49 -9.90 1.90
CA PHE A 440 -16.42 -9.55 0.48
C PHE A 440 -17.47 -10.30 -0.37
N ALA A 441 -18.73 -9.94 -0.17
CA ALA A 441 -19.88 -10.65 -0.70
C ALA A 441 -21.02 -9.71 -1.12
N LEU A 442 -21.97 -10.28 -1.87
CA LEU A 442 -23.18 -9.62 -2.32
C LEU A 442 -24.43 -10.31 -1.73
N PRO A 443 -25.50 -9.56 -1.47
CA PRO A 443 -26.82 -10.14 -1.21
C PRO A 443 -27.24 -11.09 -2.33
N GLU A 444 -27.81 -12.24 -1.99
CA GLU A 444 -28.19 -13.27 -2.99
C GLU A 444 -29.03 -12.71 -4.15
N GLY A 445 -29.97 -11.79 -3.87
CA GLY A 445 -30.81 -11.15 -4.89
C GLY A 445 -30.07 -10.20 -5.85
N GLU A 446 -28.83 -9.81 -5.55
CA GLU A 446 -27.99 -8.94 -6.39
C GLU A 446 -26.93 -9.71 -7.20
N VAL A 447 -26.76 -11.02 -6.94
CA VAL A 447 -25.63 -11.78 -7.48
C VAL A 447 -25.68 -11.86 -9.01
N ALA A 448 -26.81 -12.27 -9.60
CA ALA A 448 -26.94 -12.38 -11.06
C ALA A 448 -26.68 -11.06 -11.77
N SER A 449 -27.28 -9.96 -11.27
CA SER A 449 -27.19 -8.65 -11.92
C SER A 449 -25.80 -8.03 -11.78
N ARG A 450 -25.11 -8.27 -10.65
CA ARG A 450 -23.81 -7.67 -10.38
C ARG A 450 -22.63 -8.51 -10.87
N LEU A 451 -22.69 -9.83 -10.74
CA LEU A 451 -21.63 -10.75 -11.21
C LEU A 451 -21.84 -11.23 -12.65
N GLY A 452 -22.93 -10.81 -13.30
CA GLY A 452 -23.28 -11.17 -14.67
C GLY A 452 -23.68 -12.64 -14.85
N ARG A 453 -23.80 -13.41 -13.76
CA ARG A 453 -24.12 -14.84 -13.80
C ARG A 453 -24.70 -15.31 -12.47
N GLU A 454 -25.76 -16.10 -12.55
CA GLU A 454 -26.30 -16.81 -11.39
C GLU A 454 -25.39 -18.01 -11.03
N PRO A 455 -24.93 -18.15 -9.78
CA PRO A 455 -24.17 -19.30 -9.34
C PRO A 455 -25.03 -20.57 -9.34
N HIS A 456 -24.41 -21.70 -9.69
CA HIS A 456 -25.06 -23.00 -9.58
C HIS A 456 -25.39 -23.35 -8.11
N ASP A 457 -26.44 -24.15 -7.86
CA ASP A 457 -26.88 -24.48 -6.50
C ASP A 457 -25.78 -25.12 -5.65
N LEU A 458 -24.97 -26.01 -6.22
CA LEU A 458 -23.81 -26.59 -5.53
C LEU A 458 -22.77 -25.53 -5.11
N ALA A 459 -22.60 -24.47 -5.90
CA ALA A 459 -21.73 -23.35 -5.53
C ALA A 459 -22.35 -22.54 -4.38
N LYS A 460 -23.68 -22.33 -4.39
CA LYS A 460 -24.39 -21.70 -3.28
C LYS A 460 -24.29 -22.52 -1.99
N VAL A 461 -24.46 -23.84 -2.07
CA VAL A 461 -24.31 -24.74 -0.91
C VAL A 461 -22.91 -24.64 -0.29
N ARG A 462 -21.88 -24.55 -1.15
CA ARG A 462 -20.48 -24.47 -0.72
C ARG A 462 -20.11 -23.10 -0.16
N PHE A 463 -20.47 -22.02 -0.86
CA PHE A 463 -19.90 -20.70 -0.63
C PHE A 463 -20.87 -19.66 -0.06
N ALA A 464 -22.19 -19.84 -0.17
CA ALA A 464 -23.12 -18.88 0.42
C ALA A 464 -23.09 -18.95 1.94
N PHE A 465 -23.20 -17.80 2.59
CA PHE A 465 -23.15 -17.68 4.05
C PHE A 465 -24.13 -16.63 4.55
N ASN A 466 -24.45 -16.72 5.84
CA ASN A 466 -25.34 -15.79 6.51
C ASN A 466 -24.54 -14.59 7.01
N GLU A 467 -25.03 -13.38 6.76
CA GLU A 467 -24.41 -12.12 7.18
C GLU A 467 -24.05 -12.13 8.68
N LYS A 468 -24.97 -12.63 9.51
CA LYS A 468 -24.66 -12.99 10.90
C LYS A 468 -24.40 -14.49 10.94
N GLN A 469 -23.18 -14.84 11.32
CA GLN A 469 -22.75 -16.24 11.37
C GLN A 469 -23.68 -17.06 12.27
N PHE A 470 -24.11 -18.23 11.78
CA PHE A 470 -25.08 -19.14 12.42
C PHE A 470 -26.51 -18.62 12.58
N ASP A 471 -26.81 -17.38 12.19
CA ASP A 471 -28.17 -16.83 12.18
C ASP A 471 -28.81 -17.06 10.80
N VAL A 472 -29.64 -18.10 10.70
CA VAL A 472 -30.36 -18.48 9.48
C VAL A 472 -31.41 -17.46 9.03
N GLN A 473 -31.77 -16.50 9.89
CA GLN A 473 -32.70 -15.42 9.56
C GLN A 473 -31.98 -14.19 9.01
N SER A 474 -30.65 -14.12 9.15
CA SER A 474 -29.88 -13.01 8.59
C SER A 474 -29.74 -13.15 7.07
N ARG A 475 -29.40 -12.03 6.42
CA ARG A 475 -29.31 -11.96 4.96
C ARG A 475 -28.33 -13.01 4.42
N ASN A 476 -28.74 -13.75 3.40
CA ASN A 476 -27.87 -14.69 2.70
C ASN A 476 -26.98 -13.92 1.72
N LEU A 477 -25.68 -14.16 1.80
CA LEU A 477 -24.64 -13.51 1.03
C LEU A 477 -23.88 -14.54 0.19
N PHE A 478 -23.39 -14.12 -0.97
CA PHE A 478 -22.52 -14.93 -1.85
C PHE A 478 -21.22 -14.18 -2.14
N PRO A 479 -20.04 -14.83 -1.97
CA PRO A 479 -18.76 -14.14 -2.09
C PRO A 479 -18.47 -13.67 -3.52
N ILE A 480 -17.93 -12.46 -3.64
CA ILE A 480 -17.45 -11.90 -4.92
C ILE A 480 -16.21 -12.68 -5.38
N ILE A 481 -15.29 -13.01 -4.46
CA ILE A 481 -14.15 -13.91 -4.69
C ILE A 481 -14.28 -15.12 -3.74
N PRO A 482 -14.62 -16.31 -4.24
CA PRO A 482 -14.74 -17.51 -3.41
C PRO A 482 -13.36 -18.04 -2.98
N ASP A 483 -13.17 -18.31 -1.69
CA ASP A 483 -11.99 -19.00 -1.17
C ASP A 483 -12.16 -20.52 -1.31
N LEU A 484 -11.51 -21.13 -2.30
CA LEU A 484 -11.65 -22.56 -2.60
C LEU A 484 -11.22 -23.51 -1.47
N ARG A 485 -10.60 -23.00 -0.41
CA ARG A 485 -10.28 -23.78 0.78
C ARG A 485 -11.52 -24.07 1.64
N VAL A 486 -12.64 -23.41 1.38
CA VAL A 486 -13.93 -23.64 2.03
C VAL A 486 -14.63 -24.84 1.37
N ILE A 487 -15.09 -25.79 2.19
CA ILE A 487 -15.99 -26.90 1.80
C ILE A 487 -17.44 -26.48 2.00
N LYS A 488 -17.74 -25.81 3.12
CA LYS A 488 -19.10 -25.34 3.44
C LYS A 488 -19.06 -24.11 4.34
N ALA A 489 -19.33 -22.93 3.75
CA ALA A 489 -19.21 -21.64 4.43
C ALA A 489 -20.15 -21.50 5.62
N ARG A 490 -21.41 -21.98 5.51
CA ARG A 490 -22.42 -21.89 6.60
C ARG A 490 -22.01 -22.58 7.90
N THR A 491 -21.16 -23.61 7.82
CA THR A 491 -20.69 -24.39 8.97
C THR A 491 -19.20 -24.20 9.23
N ASN A 492 -18.53 -23.28 8.52
CA ASN A 492 -17.07 -23.08 8.54
C ASN A 492 -16.27 -24.37 8.32
N GLU A 493 -16.73 -25.24 7.44
CA GLU A 493 -15.99 -26.45 7.10
C GLU A 493 -14.92 -26.14 6.05
N MET A 494 -13.67 -26.49 6.34
CA MET A 494 -12.49 -26.17 5.53
C MET A 494 -11.78 -27.44 5.07
N ASP A 495 -11.17 -27.39 3.89
CA ASP A 495 -10.45 -28.50 3.26
C ASP A 495 -9.03 -28.63 3.83
N HIS A 496 -8.95 -29.15 5.05
CA HIS A 496 -7.69 -29.43 5.73
C HIS A 496 -6.89 -30.57 5.11
N GLU A 497 -7.55 -31.52 4.43
CA GLU A 497 -6.88 -32.62 3.76
C GLU A 497 -5.99 -32.09 2.63
N LYS A 498 -6.51 -31.18 1.82
CA LYS A 498 -5.78 -30.61 0.68
C LYS A 498 -4.86 -29.47 1.06
N PHE A 499 -5.30 -28.57 1.94
CA PHE A 499 -4.61 -27.31 2.22
C PHE A 499 -3.93 -27.26 3.59
N GLY A 500 -4.06 -28.28 4.44
CA GLY A 500 -3.39 -28.34 5.74
C GLY A 500 -3.65 -27.11 6.60
N ALA A 501 -2.57 -26.44 7.03
CA ALA A 501 -2.63 -25.22 7.84
C ALA A 501 -3.14 -24.00 7.06
N ASP A 502 -3.03 -23.96 5.72
CA ASP A 502 -3.53 -22.83 4.93
C ASP A 502 -5.06 -22.84 4.82
N ALA A 503 -5.70 -23.99 5.07
CA ALA A 503 -7.17 -24.11 5.07
C ALA A 503 -7.81 -23.15 6.08
N GLN A 504 -7.16 -22.93 7.22
CA GLN A 504 -7.60 -22.02 8.26
C GLN A 504 -6.36 -21.47 8.97
N LEU A 505 -6.01 -20.22 8.67
CA LEU A 505 -4.87 -19.54 9.29
C LEU A 505 -5.19 -19.22 10.76
N ASP A 506 -4.16 -19.13 11.59
CA ASP A 506 -4.28 -18.80 13.02
C ASP A 506 -3.46 -17.54 13.38
N PHE A 507 -3.80 -16.93 14.50
CA PHE A 507 -3.07 -15.78 15.03
C PHE A 507 -1.69 -16.22 15.52
N MET A 508 -0.64 -15.53 15.06
CA MET A 508 0.70 -15.70 15.63
C MET A 508 0.78 -15.09 17.02
N ASP A 509 1.72 -15.61 17.82
CA ASP A 509 2.11 -14.98 19.07
C ASP A 509 2.60 -13.55 18.81
N PHE A 510 2.20 -12.64 19.69
CA PHE A 510 2.58 -11.24 19.56
C PHE A 510 4.07 -11.09 19.94
N PRO A 511 4.93 -10.66 19.01
CA PRO A 511 6.36 -10.61 19.23
C PRO A 511 6.75 -9.51 20.24
N VAL A 512 7.78 -9.78 21.04
CA VAL A 512 8.31 -8.90 22.08
C VAL A 512 9.84 -8.99 22.09
N ILE A 513 10.52 -7.87 22.28
CA ILE A 513 11.97 -7.78 22.44
C ILE A 513 12.29 -7.39 23.89
N ALA A 514 13.36 -7.94 24.46
CA ALA A 514 13.82 -7.50 25.78
C ALA A 514 14.43 -6.09 25.71
N GLU A 515 14.12 -5.23 26.68
CA GLU A 515 14.69 -3.87 26.72
C GLU A 515 16.24 -3.88 26.74
N ALA A 516 16.82 -4.88 27.40
CA ALA A 516 18.26 -5.06 27.47
C ALA A 516 18.88 -5.30 26.07
N ASP A 517 18.20 -6.06 25.22
CA ASP A 517 18.66 -6.37 23.86
C ASP A 517 18.59 -5.14 22.97
N PHE A 518 17.50 -4.37 23.05
CA PHE A 518 17.39 -3.07 22.36
C PHE A 518 18.55 -2.14 22.76
N ASN A 519 18.79 -1.99 24.06
CA ASN A 519 19.84 -1.11 24.56
C ASN A 519 21.23 -1.56 24.11
N LYS A 520 21.51 -2.87 24.18
CA LYS A 520 22.78 -3.47 23.75
C LYS A 520 23.01 -3.25 22.26
N ARG A 521 21.97 -3.42 21.43
CA ARG A 521 22.08 -3.40 19.97
C ARG A 521 22.10 -1.98 19.39
N TYR A 522 21.20 -1.11 19.83
CA TYR A 522 20.93 0.14 19.11
C TYR A 522 21.41 1.41 19.82
N LYS A 523 21.47 1.44 21.16
CA LYS A 523 21.71 2.68 21.93
C LYS A 523 22.96 3.43 21.48
N GLN A 524 24.06 2.70 21.33
CA GLN A 524 25.34 3.29 20.92
C GLN A 524 25.35 3.66 19.43
N LYS A 525 24.69 2.89 18.57
CA LYS A 525 24.61 3.16 17.13
C LYS A 525 23.78 4.42 16.84
N ILE A 526 22.62 4.57 17.50
CA ILE A 526 21.79 5.78 17.45
C ILE A 526 22.61 7.01 17.86
N LYS A 527 23.34 6.93 18.99
CA LYS A 527 24.23 8.00 19.47
C LYS A 527 25.25 8.42 18.42
N GLN A 528 25.95 7.45 17.85
CA GLN A 528 26.99 7.70 16.86
C GLN A 528 26.43 8.26 15.55
N ARG A 529 25.27 7.78 15.11
CA ARG A 529 24.60 8.27 13.90
C ARG A 529 24.18 9.73 14.06
N LEU A 530 23.47 10.05 15.15
CA LEU A 530 23.01 11.41 15.43
C LEU A 530 24.19 12.40 15.54
N GLU A 531 25.25 12.00 16.23
CA GLU A 531 26.47 12.81 16.31
C GLU A 531 27.05 13.08 14.91
N ALA A 532 27.16 12.04 14.08
CA ALA A 532 27.74 12.16 12.74
C ALA A 532 26.90 13.06 11.83
N VAL A 533 25.57 12.91 11.84
CA VAL A 533 24.64 13.75 11.06
C VAL A 533 24.74 15.21 11.51
N LEU A 534 24.65 15.49 12.82
CA LEU A 534 24.75 16.86 13.34
C LEU A 534 26.10 17.52 12.99
N ASN A 535 27.19 16.77 13.09
CA ASN A 535 28.52 17.26 12.77
C ASN A 535 28.70 17.56 11.27
N ALA A 536 28.05 16.79 10.39
CA ALA A 536 28.05 17.02 8.96
C ALA A 536 27.17 18.22 8.57
N THR A 537 26.06 18.46 9.28
CA THR A 537 25.13 19.55 8.97
C THR A 537 25.65 20.93 9.38
N ILE A 538 26.27 21.06 10.57
CA ILE A 538 26.60 22.38 11.17
C ILE A 538 28.07 22.80 10.90
N GLY A 539 28.93 21.88 10.44
CA GLY A 539 30.23 22.22 9.83
C GLY A 539 31.23 23.06 10.65
N ASN A 540 30.99 23.27 11.95
CA ASN A 540 31.77 24.17 12.81
C ASN A 540 32.57 23.38 13.88
N PHE A 541 33.86 23.68 14.02
CA PHE A 541 34.74 23.04 15.01
C PHE A 541 34.22 23.14 16.45
N TRP A 542 33.80 24.33 16.89
CA TRP A 542 33.26 24.56 18.23
C TRP A 542 31.95 23.80 18.45
N PHE A 543 31.12 23.73 17.42
CA PHE A 543 29.91 22.91 17.46
C PHE A 543 30.23 21.43 17.59
N LYS A 544 31.23 20.90 16.85
CA LYS A 544 31.64 19.49 16.98
C LYS A 544 32.10 19.16 18.41
N ALA A 545 32.85 20.06 19.05
CA ALA A 545 33.28 19.91 20.44
C ALA A 545 32.07 19.93 21.40
N LEU A 546 31.18 20.91 21.27
CA LEU A 546 29.96 21.04 22.07
C LEU A 546 29.01 19.84 21.88
N ASN A 547 28.90 19.35 20.65
CA ASN A 547 28.07 18.21 20.29
C ASN A 547 28.59 16.92 20.94
N ARG A 548 29.91 16.69 20.88
CA ARG A 548 30.55 15.53 21.49
C ARG A 548 30.41 15.53 23.02
N LEU A 549 30.48 16.69 23.66
CA LEU A 549 30.44 16.82 25.11
C LEU A 549 29.00 16.84 25.67
N PHE A 550 28.06 17.52 25.02
CA PHE A 550 26.74 17.81 25.59
C PHE A 550 25.58 17.45 24.67
N ILE A 551 25.51 17.99 23.44
CA ILE A 551 24.30 17.93 22.61
C ILE A 551 23.95 16.48 22.23
N ARG A 552 24.94 15.67 21.79
CA ARG A 552 24.66 14.29 21.35
C ARG A 552 24.03 13.47 22.46
N LYS A 553 24.48 13.63 23.71
CA LYS A 553 24.01 12.80 24.84
C LYS A 553 22.56 13.14 25.16
N SER A 554 22.23 14.42 25.24
CA SER A 554 20.86 14.87 25.53
C SER A 554 19.90 14.49 24.42
N VAL A 555 20.21 14.81 23.15
CA VAL A 555 19.32 14.53 22.01
C VAL A 555 19.12 13.03 21.82
N SER A 556 20.19 12.23 21.87
CA SER A 556 20.07 10.77 21.71
C SER A 556 19.28 10.12 22.83
N ASN A 557 19.48 10.53 24.10
CA ASN A 557 18.71 9.98 25.20
C ASN A 557 17.22 10.32 25.05
N ILE A 558 16.86 11.56 24.67
CA ILE A 558 15.46 11.92 24.41
C ILE A 558 14.83 11.03 23.33
N ILE A 559 15.54 10.79 22.22
CA ILE A 559 15.05 9.93 21.13
C ILE A 559 14.92 8.47 21.59
N ILE A 560 15.94 7.95 22.27
CA ILE A 560 15.95 6.57 22.79
C ILE A 560 14.82 6.37 23.81
N ASP A 561 14.63 7.31 24.72
CA ASP A 561 13.60 7.25 25.75
C ASP A 561 12.20 7.35 25.12
N ALA A 562 12.02 8.17 24.08
CA ALA A 562 10.77 8.24 23.32
C ALA A 562 10.47 6.92 22.58
N ILE A 563 11.47 6.30 21.93
CA ILE A 563 11.33 4.99 21.29
C ILE A 563 10.94 3.95 22.34
N LEU A 564 11.73 3.80 23.41
CA LEU A 564 11.46 2.82 24.47
C LEU A 564 10.10 3.03 25.12
N LYS A 565 9.68 4.28 25.35
CA LYS A 565 8.36 4.61 25.88
C LYS A 565 7.26 4.06 24.98
N ASP A 566 7.30 4.36 23.69
CA ASP A 566 6.27 3.93 22.75
C ASP A 566 6.21 2.40 22.60
N PHE A 567 7.38 1.74 22.60
CA PHE A 567 7.48 0.28 22.61
C PHE A 567 6.90 -0.37 23.88
N ARG A 568 7.12 0.23 25.07
CA ARG A 568 6.50 -0.24 26.32
C ARG A 568 5.00 0.01 26.32
N GLU A 569 4.57 1.20 25.89
CA GLU A 569 3.16 1.57 25.76
C GLU A 569 2.43 0.68 24.77
N SER A 570 3.12 0.19 23.74
CA SER A 570 2.61 -0.74 22.73
C SER A 570 2.82 -2.22 23.11
N GLY A 571 3.62 -2.53 24.14
CA GLY A 571 3.79 -3.87 24.71
C GLY A 571 4.74 -4.80 23.95
N GLN A 572 5.54 -4.27 23.02
CA GLN A 572 6.57 -4.98 22.26
C GLN A 572 7.95 -4.93 22.94
N ILE A 573 8.08 -4.20 24.05
CA ILE A 573 9.24 -4.32 24.95
C ILE A 573 8.79 -4.76 26.34
N ARG A 574 9.53 -5.72 26.91
CA ARG A 574 9.39 -6.20 28.29
C ARG A 574 10.73 -6.25 29.03
#